data_AF-A0A850KIJ8-F1
#
_entry.id   AF-A0A850KIJ8-F1
#
_cell.length_a   1.000
_cell.length_b   1.000
_cell.length_c   1.000
_cell.angle_alpha   90.00
_cell.angle_beta   90.00
_cell.angle_gamma   90.00
#
_symmetry.space_group_name_H-M   'P 1'
#
loop_
_entity.id
_entity.type
_entity.pdbx_description
1 polymer ?
#
loop_
_entity_poly.entity_id
_entity_poly.type
_entity_poly.pdbx_seq_one_letter_code
_entity_poly.pdbx_strand_id
1 'polypeptide(L)'
;MSEMRANDRELMAYHVLKSAQAHFSQSPSELSADQKKTVSKTAQKSLELEFKILASPEAQDIVIPAHSIALALQEIEGRYPTEEDFLKGLKANGLSIDSMQTSLRRELWVEAVLDRVSANIDEIKEEDVISFYQNNVERFSTEETRSIRHILITVNADYAENTPEKVEKRLSDLLIALEQGADFAELASKNSECPTALNGGEIGTVKRGQLYPEIDEVAFSLKAGEVGGPVETEIGHHLVKVEAIAPARQASLFDAKEQIVEYLKEKKRIKAQKLWLRNLTA
;
A
#
# COMPACT_ATOMS: atom_id res chain seq x y z
N MET A 1 29.82 35.03 6.08
CA MET A 1 29.18 33.97 5.27
C MET A 1 30.29 33.30 4.48
N SER A 2 30.78 32.17 5.00
CA SER A 2 31.94 31.44 4.46
C SER A 2 31.60 30.90 3.07
N GLU A 3 32.50 31.05 2.11
CA GLU A 3 32.39 30.43 0.79
C GLU A 3 32.31 28.91 0.94
N MET A 4 31.09 28.37 0.76
CA MET A 4 30.85 26.94 0.69
C MET A 4 31.52 26.40 -0.58
N ARG A 5 32.40 25.39 -0.45
CA ARG A 5 33.15 24.80 -1.56
C ARG A 5 32.17 24.25 -2.61
N ALA A 6 32.58 24.18 -3.88
CA ALA A 6 31.71 23.72 -4.97
C ALA A 6 31.06 22.35 -4.67
N ASN A 7 31.84 21.41 -4.13
CA ASN A 7 31.35 20.08 -3.75
C ASN A 7 30.28 20.13 -2.64
N ASP A 8 30.38 21.06 -1.69
CA ASP A 8 29.40 21.21 -0.62
C ASP A 8 28.06 21.77 -1.14
N ARG A 9 28.09 22.56 -2.23
CA ARG A 9 26.90 23.07 -2.92
C ARG A 9 26.15 21.97 -3.65
N GLU A 10 26.87 21.10 -4.36
CA GLU A 10 26.23 20.00 -5.09
C GLU A 10 25.67 18.94 -4.13
N LEU A 11 26.36 18.63 -3.03
CA LEU A 11 25.81 17.76 -1.97
C LEU A 11 24.54 18.35 -1.37
N MET A 12 24.53 19.66 -1.08
CA MET A 12 23.32 20.33 -0.60
C MET A 12 22.19 20.25 -1.62
N ALA A 13 22.49 20.45 -2.91
CA ALA A 13 21.52 20.36 -4.00
C ALA A 13 20.85 18.97 -4.06
N TYR A 14 21.62 17.91 -3.84
CA TYR A 14 21.10 16.53 -3.75
C TYR A 14 20.10 16.37 -2.61
N HIS A 15 20.44 16.80 -1.39
CA HIS A 15 19.51 16.72 -0.26
C HIS A 15 18.26 17.59 -0.42
N VAL A 16 18.39 18.74 -1.08
CA VAL A 16 17.24 19.60 -1.43
C VAL A 16 16.32 18.87 -2.42
N LEU A 17 16.87 18.27 -3.47
CA LEU A 17 16.12 17.47 -4.43
C LEU A 17 15.38 16.31 -3.75
N LYS A 18 16.10 15.50 -2.95
CA LYS A 18 15.52 14.36 -2.23
C LYS A 18 14.44 14.80 -1.25
N SER A 19 14.67 15.88 -0.50
CA SER A 19 13.69 16.39 0.45
C SER A 19 12.44 16.97 -0.23
N ALA A 20 12.60 17.61 -1.40
CA ALA A 20 11.47 18.11 -2.20
C ALA A 20 10.59 16.97 -2.71
N GLN A 21 11.20 15.92 -3.25
CA GLN A 21 10.50 14.73 -3.71
C GLN A 21 9.79 14.02 -2.55
N ALA A 22 10.45 13.81 -1.42
CA ALA A 22 9.89 13.08 -0.28
C ALA A 22 8.70 13.79 0.39
N HIS A 23 8.72 15.14 0.47
CA HIS A 23 7.66 15.89 1.18
C HIS A 23 6.54 16.38 0.27
N PHE A 24 6.84 16.63 -1.01
CA PHE A 24 5.92 17.31 -1.92
C PHE A 24 5.77 16.62 -3.28
N SER A 25 6.50 15.54 -3.56
CA SER A 25 6.53 14.87 -4.88
C SER A 25 6.80 15.84 -6.03
N GLN A 26 7.61 16.87 -5.77
CA GLN A 26 7.89 17.98 -6.67
C GLN A 26 9.39 18.22 -6.81
N SER A 27 9.79 18.88 -7.90
CA SER A 27 11.14 19.39 -8.09
C SER A 27 11.36 20.69 -7.29
N PRO A 28 12.58 20.95 -6.80
CA PRO A 28 12.96 22.19 -6.12
C PRO A 28 12.51 23.50 -6.79
N SER A 29 12.48 23.54 -8.13
CA SER A 29 12.03 24.70 -8.91
C SER A 29 10.54 25.00 -8.76
N GLU A 30 9.72 23.98 -8.53
CA GLU A 30 8.25 24.04 -8.50
C GLU A 30 7.71 24.42 -7.11
N LEU A 31 8.55 24.36 -6.08
CA LEU A 31 8.17 24.63 -4.71
C LEU A 31 7.82 26.12 -4.47
N SER A 32 6.78 26.35 -3.68
CA SER A 32 6.44 27.65 -3.10
C SER A 32 7.52 28.14 -2.12
N ALA A 33 7.46 29.41 -1.71
CA ALA A 33 8.43 29.96 -0.77
C ALA A 33 8.46 29.23 0.58
N ASP A 34 7.29 28.86 1.12
CA ASP A 34 7.18 28.14 2.40
C ASP A 34 7.66 26.69 2.27
N GLN A 35 7.33 26.03 1.15
CA GLN A 35 7.84 24.69 0.84
C GLN A 35 9.36 24.71 0.72
N LYS A 36 9.95 25.69 0.01
CA LYS A 36 11.40 25.87 -0.12
C LYS A 36 12.09 26.02 1.22
N LYS A 37 11.51 26.80 2.14
CA LYS A 37 12.05 26.96 3.51
C LYS A 37 12.04 25.64 4.28
N THR A 38 10.96 24.87 4.18
CA THR A 38 10.83 23.55 4.82
C THR A 38 11.84 22.56 4.26
N VAL A 39 11.90 22.43 2.93
CA VAL A 39 12.86 21.57 2.22
C VAL A 39 14.29 21.94 2.58
N SER A 40 14.66 23.22 2.55
CA SER A 40 16.02 23.66 2.86
C SER A 40 16.43 23.29 4.29
N LYS A 41 15.52 23.48 5.27
CA LYS A 41 15.77 23.11 6.67
C LYS A 41 15.94 21.60 6.85
N THR A 42 15.11 20.80 6.18
CA THR A 42 15.20 19.34 6.23
C THR A 42 16.45 18.83 5.53
N ALA A 43 16.79 19.38 4.37
CA ALA A 43 18.00 19.05 3.62
C ALA A 43 19.26 19.34 4.44
N GLN A 44 19.34 20.52 5.07
CA GLN A 44 20.47 20.89 5.93
C GLN A 44 20.64 19.89 7.08
N LYS A 45 19.56 19.57 7.81
CA LYS A 45 19.61 18.59 8.91
C LYS A 45 20.04 17.20 8.43
N SER A 46 19.57 16.79 7.24
CA SER A 46 19.91 15.49 6.66
C SER A 46 21.39 15.42 6.30
N LEU A 47 21.93 16.47 5.69
CA LEU A 47 23.35 16.57 5.35
C LEU A 47 24.24 16.61 6.61
N GLU A 48 23.85 17.37 7.64
CA GLU A 48 24.55 17.40 8.93
C GLU A 48 24.57 16.02 9.59
N LEU A 49 23.45 15.30 9.57
CA LEU A 49 23.36 13.94 10.11
C LEU A 49 24.24 12.98 9.31
N GLU A 50 24.16 13.02 7.98
CA GLU A 50 25.01 12.22 7.10
C GLU A 50 26.50 12.43 7.41
N PHE A 51 26.96 13.67 7.55
CA PHE A 51 28.35 13.94 7.92
C PHE A 51 28.74 13.31 9.26
N LYS A 52 27.86 13.38 10.26
CA LYS A 52 28.12 12.73 11.57
C LYS A 52 28.21 11.21 11.43
N ILE A 53 27.31 10.59 10.66
CA ILE A 53 27.29 9.14 10.42
C ILE A 53 28.59 8.72 9.73
N LEU A 54 28.98 9.40 8.66
CA LEU A 54 30.17 9.05 7.88
C LEU A 54 31.49 9.38 8.60
N ALA A 55 31.46 10.24 9.62
CA ALA A 55 32.60 10.51 10.50
C ALA A 55 32.71 9.52 11.67
N SER A 56 31.73 8.63 11.86
CA SER A 56 31.72 7.68 12.97
C SER A 56 32.78 6.57 12.81
N PRO A 57 33.25 5.96 13.91
CA PRO A 57 34.11 4.77 13.85
C PRO A 57 33.49 3.63 13.03
N GLU A 58 32.17 3.47 13.10
CA GLU A 58 31.46 2.40 12.40
C GLU A 58 31.46 2.58 10.88
N ALA A 59 31.71 3.78 10.38
CA ALA A 59 31.91 4.05 8.95
C ALA A 59 33.28 3.62 8.43
N GLN A 60 34.26 3.40 9.31
CA GLN A 60 35.62 3.00 8.91
C GLN A 60 35.60 1.65 8.20
N ASP A 61 36.47 1.50 7.20
CA ASP A 61 36.67 0.29 6.40
C ASP A 61 35.44 -0.22 5.63
N ILE A 62 34.33 0.53 5.60
CA ILE A 62 33.23 0.24 4.67
C ILE A 62 33.64 0.70 3.27
N VAL A 63 33.59 -0.23 2.32
CA VAL A 63 33.82 0.04 0.91
C VAL A 63 32.51 -0.13 0.17
N ILE A 64 32.09 0.90 -0.55
CA ILE A 64 30.91 0.85 -1.43
C ILE A 64 31.36 0.40 -2.82
N PRO A 65 30.93 -0.78 -3.30
CA PRO A 65 31.31 -1.28 -4.61
C PRO A 65 30.83 -0.33 -5.72
N ALA A 66 31.68 -0.09 -6.73
CA ALA A 66 31.34 0.76 -7.87
C ALA A 66 30.07 0.29 -8.60
N HIS A 67 29.85 -1.03 -8.67
CA HIS A 67 28.66 -1.60 -9.29
C HIS A 67 27.36 -1.22 -8.54
N SER A 68 27.39 -1.12 -7.20
CA SER A 68 26.23 -0.70 -6.41
C SER A 68 25.81 0.73 -6.73
N ILE A 69 26.79 1.62 -6.93
CA ILE A 69 26.54 3.02 -7.33
C ILE A 69 25.95 3.06 -8.75
N ALA A 70 26.48 2.24 -9.66
CA ALA A 70 25.98 2.16 -11.03
C ALA A 70 24.53 1.67 -11.10
N LEU A 71 24.16 0.65 -10.32
CA LEU A 71 22.79 0.16 -10.23
C LEU A 71 21.83 1.23 -9.68
N ALA A 72 22.23 1.92 -8.60
CA ALA A 72 21.42 2.99 -8.02
C ALA A 72 21.22 4.16 -9.02
N LEU A 73 22.26 4.51 -9.78
CA LEU A 73 22.17 5.52 -10.83
C LEU A 73 21.22 5.08 -11.95
N GLN A 74 21.34 3.83 -12.41
CA GLN A 74 20.50 3.26 -13.46
C GLN A 74 19.02 3.24 -13.06
N GLU A 75 18.71 2.94 -11.80
CA GLU A 75 17.32 2.98 -11.31
C GLU A 75 16.72 4.39 -11.37
N ILE A 76 17.53 5.41 -11.06
CA ILE A 76 17.10 6.82 -11.15
C ILE A 76 16.97 7.25 -12.60
N GLU A 77 17.94 6.91 -13.44
CA GLU A 77 17.94 7.21 -14.87
C GLU A 77 16.73 6.59 -15.58
N GLY A 78 16.36 5.35 -15.23
CA GLY A 78 15.20 4.65 -15.78
C GLY A 78 13.84 5.30 -15.49
N ARG A 79 13.80 6.33 -14.64
CA ARG A 79 12.60 7.16 -14.40
C ARG A 79 12.42 8.26 -15.44
N TYR A 80 13.43 8.47 -16.29
CA TYR A 80 13.43 9.47 -17.35
C TYR A 80 13.23 8.79 -18.72
N PRO A 81 12.55 9.45 -19.67
CA PRO A 81 12.35 8.88 -21.01
C PRO A 81 13.67 8.66 -21.78
N THR A 82 14.65 9.54 -21.55
CA THR A 82 15.96 9.50 -22.22
C THR A 82 17.07 9.92 -21.27
N GLU A 83 18.30 9.50 -21.57
CA GLU A 83 19.52 9.95 -20.86
C GLU A 83 19.66 11.49 -20.95
N GLU A 84 19.30 12.09 -22.09
CA GLU A 84 19.36 13.54 -22.26
C GLU A 84 18.40 14.26 -21.29
N ASP A 85 17.19 13.74 -21.09
CA ASP A 85 16.22 14.29 -20.13
C ASP A 85 16.69 14.11 -18.69
N PHE A 86 17.33 12.97 -18.38
CA PHE A 86 17.96 12.75 -17.08
C PHE A 86 19.05 13.79 -16.79
N LEU A 87 20.00 13.98 -17.72
CA LEU A 87 21.08 14.96 -17.57
C LEU A 87 20.57 16.40 -17.48
N LYS A 88 19.53 16.75 -18.24
CA LYS A 88 18.83 18.05 -18.10
C LYS A 88 18.19 18.18 -16.71
N GLY A 89 17.55 17.13 -16.23
CA GLY A 89 16.96 17.06 -14.89
C GLY A 89 17.99 17.28 -13.79
N LEU A 90 19.15 16.64 -13.86
CA LEU A 90 20.26 16.87 -12.92
C LEU A 90 20.70 18.34 -12.93
N LYS A 91 20.99 18.88 -14.13
CA LYS A 91 21.47 20.25 -14.28
C LYS A 91 20.46 21.28 -13.79
N ALA A 92 19.17 21.08 -14.05
CA ALA A 92 18.09 21.94 -13.57
C ALA A 92 18.01 21.99 -12.04
N ASN A 93 18.47 20.92 -11.38
CA ASN A 93 18.55 20.82 -9.92
C ASN A 93 19.93 21.16 -9.35
N GLY A 94 20.84 21.70 -10.15
CA GLY A 94 22.17 22.10 -9.70
C GLY A 94 23.12 20.91 -9.45
N LEU A 95 22.86 19.77 -10.09
CA LEU A 95 23.66 18.55 -10.00
C LEU A 95 24.37 18.26 -11.32
N SER A 96 25.50 17.58 -11.20
CA SER A 96 26.23 16.92 -12.29
C SER A 96 26.11 15.40 -12.11
N ILE A 97 26.45 14.63 -13.13
CA ILE A 97 26.47 13.16 -13.01
C ILE A 97 27.49 12.71 -11.95
N ASP A 98 28.65 13.38 -11.88
CA ASP A 98 29.70 13.08 -10.91
C ASP A 98 29.24 13.39 -9.47
N SER A 99 28.53 14.50 -9.26
CA SER A 99 28.01 14.83 -7.93
C SER A 99 26.82 13.98 -7.54
N MET A 100 26.00 13.54 -8.49
CA MET A 100 24.96 12.52 -8.26
C MET A 100 25.60 11.19 -7.82
N GLN A 101 26.57 10.66 -8.57
CA GLN A 101 27.28 9.43 -8.20
C GLN A 101 27.97 9.54 -6.83
N THR A 102 28.57 10.70 -6.54
CA THR A 102 29.17 10.98 -5.22
C THR A 102 28.12 10.94 -4.11
N SER A 103 26.94 11.52 -4.34
CA SER A 103 25.85 11.55 -3.37
C SER A 103 25.26 10.15 -3.15
N LEU A 104 25.03 9.38 -4.23
CA LEU A 104 24.57 7.99 -4.15
C LEU A 104 25.57 7.10 -3.40
N ARG A 105 26.87 7.27 -3.65
CA ARG A 105 27.90 6.56 -2.88
C ARG A 105 27.79 6.85 -1.38
N ARG A 106 27.58 8.12 -1.01
CA ARG A 106 27.47 8.53 0.39
C ARG A 106 26.19 8.01 1.04
N GLU A 107 25.09 8.00 0.28
CA GLU A 107 23.82 7.40 0.72
C GLU A 107 23.98 5.90 1.00
N LEU A 108 24.53 5.14 0.05
CA LEU A 108 24.82 3.72 0.25
C LEU A 108 25.80 3.47 1.41
N TRP A 109 26.72 4.40 1.65
CA TRP A 109 27.62 4.34 2.81
C TRP A 109 26.88 4.56 4.11
N VAL A 110 25.99 5.54 4.19
CA VAL A 110 25.11 5.74 5.36
C VAL A 110 24.29 4.48 5.62
N GLU A 111 23.66 3.90 4.59
CA GLU A 111 22.88 2.66 4.71
C GLU A 111 23.74 1.51 5.25
N ALA A 112 24.93 1.29 4.68
CA ALA A 112 25.85 0.25 5.15
C ALA A 112 26.30 0.48 6.61
N VAL A 113 26.46 1.73 7.06
CA VAL A 113 26.73 2.03 8.47
C VAL A 113 25.54 1.67 9.33
N LEU A 114 24.32 2.06 8.94
CA LEU A 114 23.09 1.76 9.66
C LEU A 114 22.83 0.25 9.75
N ASP A 115 23.14 -0.50 8.71
CA ASP A 115 23.09 -1.96 8.73
C ASP A 115 24.14 -2.54 9.67
N ARG A 116 25.38 -2.05 9.62
CA ARG A 116 26.46 -2.51 10.51
C ARG A 116 26.14 -2.30 11.98
N VAL A 117 25.63 -1.13 12.37
CA VAL A 117 25.29 -0.84 13.78
C VAL A 117 24.11 -1.66 14.28
N SER A 118 23.32 -2.25 13.37
CA SER A 118 22.18 -3.10 13.67
C SER A 118 22.37 -4.58 13.32
N ALA A 119 23.57 -4.97 12.88
CA ALA A 119 23.87 -6.35 12.49
C ALA A 119 23.87 -7.29 13.71
N ASN A 120 24.35 -6.80 14.86
CA ASN A 120 24.45 -7.58 16.10
C ASN A 120 23.20 -7.37 16.98
N ILE A 121 22.02 -7.69 16.44
CA ILE A 121 20.81 -7.80 17.27
C ILE A 121 20.78 -9.15 17.98
N ASP A 122 20.34 -9.14 19.24
CA ASP A 122 20.07 -10.38 19.97
C ASP A 122 19.06 -11.24 19.20
N GLU A 123 19.30 -12.54 19.22
CA GLU A 123 18.41 -13.55 18.64
C GLU A 123 16.95 -13.31 19.10
N ILE A 124 16.01 -13.56 18.18
CA ILE A 124 14.58 -13.52 18.53
C ILE A 124 14.26 -14.80 19.27
N LYS A 125 13.94 -14.66 20.55
CA LYS A 125 13.60 -15.82 21.36
C LYS A 125 12.22 -16.33 21.00
N GLU A 126 12.00 -17.63 21.17
CA GLU A 126 10.69 -18.23 20.93
C GLU A 126 9.58 -17.64 21.81
N GLU A 127 9.91 -17.23 23.04
CA GLU A 127 8.99 -16.52 23.94
C GLU A 127 8.47 -15.20 23.34
N ASP A 128 9.34 -14.46 22.63
CA ASP A 128 8.96 -13.19 21.97
C ASP A 128 8.00 -13.46 20.81
N VAL A 129 8.22 -14.54 20.06
CA VAL A 129 7.36 -14.94 18.93
C VAL A 129 5.98 -15.37 19.43
N ILE A 130 5.94 -16.23 20.45
CA ILE A 130 4.69 -16.70 21.06
C ILE A 130 3.90 -15.52 21.62
N SER A 131 4.56 -14.66 22.41
CA SER A 131 3.93 -13.47 22.99
C SER A 131 3.41 -12.53 21.91
N PHE A 132 4.18 -12.32 20.84
CA PHE A 132 3.74 -11.49 19.72
C PHE A 132 2.50 -12.07 19.04
N TYR A 133 2.50 -13.36 18.72
CA TYR A 133 1.35 -14.03 18.09
C TYR A 133 0.09 -13.91 18.97
N GLN A 134 0.19 -14.26 20.25
CA GLN A 134 -0.94 -14.24 21.18
C GLN A 134 -1.53 -12.84 21.36
N ASN A 135 -0.68 -11.81 21.40
CA ASN A 135 -1.11 -10.42 21.54
C ASN A 135 -1.60 -9.79 20.22
N ASN A 136 -1.45 -10.49 19.09
CA ASN A 136 -1.78 -9.98 17.76
C ASN A 136 -2.53 -11.02 16.90
N VAL A 137 -3.29 -11.92 17.52
CA VAL A 137 -3.99 -13.02 16.82
C VAL A 137 -4.83 -12.52 15.66
N GLU A 138 -5.52 -11.39 15.82
CA GLU A 138 -6.34 -10.79 14.77
C GLU A 138 -5.55 -10.46 13.50
N ARG A 139 -4.26 -10.11 13.60
CA ARG A 139 -3.40 -9.87 12.43
C ARG A 139 -3.09 -11.13 11.64
N PHE A 140 -3.29 -12.29 12.26
CA PHE A 140 -3.10 -13.61 11.69
C PHE A 140 -4.44 -14.28 11.37
N SER A 141 -5.53 -13.54 11.47
CA SER A 141 -6.87 -14.00 11.12
C SER A 141 -7.36 -13.30 9.87
N THR A 142 -7.87 -14.08 8.94
CA THR A 142 -8.71 -13.59 7.85
C THR A 142 -10.16 -13.86 8.22
N GLU A 143 -11.01 -12.87 8.04
CA GLU A 143 -12.45 -13.02 8.19
C GLU A 143 -13.03 -13.83 7.03
N GLU A 144 -14.23 -14.36 7.23
CA GLU A 144 -14.99 -14.98 6.13
C GLU A 144 -15.34 -13.91 5.09
N THR A 145 -15.14 -14.25 3.82
CA THR A 145 -15.56 -13.41 2.71
C THR A 145 -16.40 -14.20 1.71
N ARG A 146 -17.33 -13.52 1.04
CA ARG A 146 -18.18 -14.11 0.02
C ARG A 146 -18.06 -13.33 -1.28
N SER A 147 -17.85 -14.04 -2.38
CA SER A 147 -17.97 -13.45 -3.72
C SER A 147 -19.43 -13.51 -4.14
N ILE A 148 -20.03 -12.35 -4.41
CA ILE A 148 -21.48 -12.26 -4.62
C ILE A 148 -21.85 -11.50 -5.90
N ARG A 149 -23.00 -11.89 -6.44
CA ARG A 149 -23.74 -11.17 -7.47
C ARG A 149 -25.12 -10.79 -6.97
N HIS A 150 -25.72 -9.74 -7.51
CA HIS A 150 -27.10 -9.40 -7.24
C HIS A 150 -27.89 -8.93 -8.47
N ILE A 151 -29.21 -9.04 -8.36
CA ILE A 151 -30.18 -8.40 -9.24
C ILE A 151 -31.00 -7.44 -8.39
N LEU A 152 -30.98 -6.15 -8.72
CA LEU A 152 -31.78 -5.12 -8.05
C LEU A 152 -32.97 -4.75 -8.93
N ILE A 153 -34.17 -4.79 -8.35
CA ILE A 153 -35.39 -4.18 -8.88
C ILE A 153 -35.74 -3.00 -7.98
N THR A 154 -35.49 -1.79 -8.46
CA THR A 154 -35.60 -0.52 -7.73
C THR A 154 -37.06 -0.14 -7.54
N VAL A 155 -37.39 0.44 -6.39
CA VAL A 155 -38.73 1.00 -6.14
C VAL A 155 -38.58 2.48 -5.81
N ASN A 156 -38.64 3.33 -6.83
CA ASN A 156 -38.54 4.79 -6.68
C ASN A 156 -39.25 5.53 -7.83
N ALA A 157 -39.18 6.87 -7.81
CA ALA A 157 -39.83 7.71 -8.83
C ALA A 157 -39.20 7.61 -10.23
N ASP A 158 -37.90 7.27 -10.32
CA ASP A 158 -37.19 7.12 -11.59
C ASP A 158 -37.62 5.84 -12.32
N TYR A 159 -38.07 4.84 -11.57
CA TYR A 159 -38.65 3.59 -12.07
C TYR A 159 -40.14 3.49 -11.69
N ALA A 160 -40.93 4.50 -12.05
CA ALA A 160 -42.36 4.58 -11.74
C ALA A 160 -43.19 3.39 -12.28
N GLU A 161 -42.65 2.67 -13.27
CA GLU A 161 -43.21 1.44 -13.78
C GLU A 161 -43.12 0.26 -12.81
N ASN A 162 -42.24 0.30 -11.81
CA ASN A 162 -42.05 -0.75 -10.80
C ASN A 162 -43.11 -0.64 -9.69
N THR A 163 -44.39 -0.83 -10.06
CA THR A 163 -45.48 -0.99 -9.09
C THR A 163 -45.31 -2.31 -8.32
N PRO A 164 -45.85 -2.44 -7.10
CA PRO A 164 -45.73 -3.67 -6.31
C PRO A 164 -46.07 -4.95 -7.08
N GLU A 165 -47.15 -4.95 -7.86
CA GLU A 165 -47.59 -6.11 -8.64
C GLU A 165 -46.62 -6.47 -9.76
N LYS A 166 -45.97 -5.47 -10.36
CA LYS A 166 -44.98 -5.68 -11.42
C LYS A 166 -43.64 -6.14 -10.86
N VAL A 167 -43.23 -5.61 -9.71
CA VAL A 167 -42.02 -6.05 -9.01
C VAL A 167 -42.17 -7.52 -8.60
N GLU A 168 -43.29 -7.88 -7.98
CA GLU A 168 -43.60 -9.26 -7.59
C GLU A 168 -43.55 -10.20 -8.80
N LYS A 169 -44.19 -9.81 -9.91
CA LYS A 169 -44.16 -10.58 -11.15
C LYS A 169 -42.74 -10.75 -11.69
N ARG A 170 -41.95 -9.67 -11.80
CA ARG A 170 -40.57 -9.72 -12.28
C ARG A 170 -39.71 -10.64 -11.43
N LEU A 171 -39.82 -10.56 -10.10
CA LEU A 171 -39.08 -11.41 -9.18
C LEU A 171 -39.48 -12.89 -9.34
N SER A 172 -40.78 -13.17 -9.46
CA SER A 172 -41.29 -14.52 -9.70
C SER A 172 -40.76 -15.11 -11.01
N ASP A 173 -40.82 -14.34 -12.11
CA ASP A 173 -40.31 -14.76 -13.42
C ASP A 173 -38.79 -15.05 -13.37
N LEU A 174 -38.02 -14.22 -12.65
CA LEU A 174 -36.58 -14.41 -12.44
C LEU A 174 -36.28 -15.67 -11.63
N LEU A 175 -37.01 -15.92 -10.54
CA LEU A 175 -36.84 -17.12 -9.72
C LEU A 175 -37.14 -18.39 -10.52
N ILE A 176 -38.23 -18.40 -11.30
CA ILE A 176 -38.57 -19.54 -12.17
C ILE A 176 -37.46 -19.79 -13.19
N ALA A 177 -36.92 -18.74 -13.82
CA ALA A 177 -35.82 -18.88 -14.77
C ALA A 177 -34.56 -19.46 -14.11
N LEU A 178 -34.23 -19.00 -12.90
CA LEU A 178 -33.09 -19.50 -12.12
C LEU A 178 -33.27 -20.97 -11.70
N GLU A 179 -34.48 -21.36 -11.27
CA GLU A 179 -34.82 -22.75 -10.96
C GLU A 179 -34.71 -23.67 -12.19
N GLN A 180 -34.99 -23.13 -13.38
CA GLN A 180 -34.82 -23.83 -14.66
C GLN A 180 -33.36 -23.85 -15.15
N GLY A 181 -32.43 -23.27 -14.39
CA GLY A 181 -30.99 -23.28 -14.68
C GLY A 181 -30.51 -22.14 -15.58
N ALA A 182 -31.27 -21.05 -15.71
CA ALA A 182 -30.78 -19.86 -16.38
C ALA A 182 -29.55 -19.27 -15.68
N ASP A 183 -28.64 -18.68 -16.44
CA ASP A 183 -27.45 -18.04 -15.87
C ASP A 183 -27.80 -16.74 -15.14
N PHE A 184 -27.31 -16.62 -13.90
CA PHE A 184 -27.60 -15.47 -13.05
C PHE A 184 -27.00 -14.17 -13.60
N ALA A 185 -25.79 -14.22 -14.16
CA ALA A 185 -25.12 -13.04 -14.68
C ALA A 185 -25.86 -12.51 -15.92
N GLU A 186 -26.34 -13.39 -16.80
CA GLU A 186 -27.19 -12.99 -17.93
C GLU A 186 -28.51 -12.36 -17.47
N LEU A 187 -29.18 -12.96 -16.47
CA LEU A 187 -30.42 -12.41 -15.92
C LEU A 187 -30.17 -11.05 -15.27
N ALA A 188 -29.06 -10.89 -14.55
CA ALA A 188 -28.66 -9.63 -13.95
C ALA A 188 -28.42 -8.56 -15.01
N SER A 189 -27.66 -8.85 -16.07
CA SER A 189 -27.41 -7.89 -17.15
C SER A 189 -28.67 -7.43 -17.88
N LYS A 190 -29.70 -8.28 -17.95
CA LYS A 190 -30.96 -7.96 -18.63
C LYS A 190 -31.97 -7.25 -17.74
N ASN A 191 -31.97 -7.53 -16.43
CA ASN A 191 -33.10 -7.19 -15.56
C ASN A 191 -32.73 -6.34 -14.33
N SER A 192 -31.44 -6.24 -13.98
CA SER A 192 -30.99 -5.48 -12.82
C SER A 192 -30.89 -3.98 -13.15
N GLU A 193 -31.31 -3.15 -12.20
CA GLU A 193 -31.28 -1.69 -12.27
C GLU A 193 -30.09 -1.11 -11.48
N CYS A 194 -29.18 -1.96 -11.02
CA CYS A 194 -27.90 -1.54 -10.44
C CYS A 194 -26.84 -1.37 -11.54
N PRO A 195 -25.90 -0.40 -11.43
CA PRO A 195 -24.78 -0.28 -12.38
C PRO A 195 -23.94 -1.57 -12.56
N THR A 196 -23.92 -2.45 -11.56
CA THR A 196 -23.27 -3.77 -11.62
C THR A 196 -23.88 -4.70 -12.67
N ALA A 197 -25.09 -4.40 -13.17
CA ALA A 197 -25.75 -5.15 -14.25
C ALA A 197 -24.86 -5.30 -15.48
N LEU A 198 -24.08 -4.27 -15.83
CA LEU A 198 -23.14 -4.29 -16.96
C LEU A 198 -22.07 -5.39 -16.82
N ASN A 199 -21.77 -5.80 -15.58
CA ASN A 199 -20.83 -6.87 -15.23
C ASN A 199 -21.57 -8.09 -14.67
N GLY A 200 -22.80 -8.33 -15.12
CA GLY A 200 -23.59 -9.50 -14.69
C GLY A 200 -23.96 -9.47 -13.20
N GLY A 201 -24.17 -8.28 -12.64
CA GLY A 201 -24.56 -8.09 -11.24
C GLY A 201 -23.43 -8.27 -10.23
N GLU A 202 -22.16 -8.27 -10.65
CA GLU A 202 -21.03 -8.50 -9.76
C GLU A 202 -20.80 -7.36 -8.77
N ILE A 203 -20.89 -7.69 -7.47
CA ILE A 203 -20.48 -6.80 -6.38
C ILE A 203 -19.01 -7.07 -6.02
N GLY A 204 -18.57 -8.32 -6.18
CA GLY A 204 -17.21 -8.76 -5.85
C GLY A 204 -17.16 -9.48 -4.51
N THR A 205 -15.97 -9.47 -3.88
CA THR A 205 -15.72 -10.18 -2.62
C THR A 205 -15.98 -9.26 -1.43
N VAL A 206 -16.93 -9.65 -0.58
CA VAL A 206 -17.38 -8.85 0.56
C VAL A 206 -17.22 -9.59 1.89
N LYS A 207 -17.00 -8.81 2.94
CA LYS A 207 -17.04 -9.24 4.34
C LYS A 207 -18.40 -8.94 4.94
N ARG A 208 -18.69 -9.61 6.05
CA ARG A 208 -19.91 -9.35 6.82
C ARG A 208 -19.97 -7.89 7.26
N GLY A 209 -21.13 -7.27 7.12
CA GLY A 209 -21.38 -5.87 7.50
C GLY A 209 -20.99 -4.84 6.44
N GLN A 210 -20.63 -5.27 5.23
CA GLN A 210 -20.33 -4.36 4.10
C GLN A 210 -21.52 -4.12 3.17
N LEU A 211 -22.61 -4.87 3.34
CA LEU A 211 -23.85 -4.73 2.57
C LEU A 211 -24.96 -4.14 3.44
N TYR A 212 -26.10 -3.84 2.82
CA TYR A 212 -27.36 -3.63 3.55
C TYR A 212 -27.62 -4.80 4.50
N PRO A 213 -28.04 -4.57 5.76
CA PRO A 213 -28.19 -5.62 6.76
C PRO A 213 -29.03 -6.82 6.28
N GLU A 214 -30.09 -6.55 5.53
CA GLU A 214 -31.01 -7.57 4.99
C GLU A 214 -30.32 -8.42 3.91
N ILE A 215 -29.51 -7.79 3.05
CA ILE A 215 -28.72 -8.48 2.03
C ILE A 215 -27.58 -9.27 2.69
N ASP A 216 -26.91 -8.69 3.67
CA ASP A 216 -25.83 -9.33 4.41
C ASP A 216 -26.31 -10.61 5.12
N GLU A 217 -27.45 -10.54 5.81
CA GLU A 217 -28.05 -11.68 6.49
C GLU A 217 -28.31 -12.84 5.51
N VAL A 218 -28.97 -12.56 4.38
CA VAL A 218 -29.25 -13.57 3.36
C VAL A 218 -27.98 -14.06 2.70
N ALA A 219 -27.12 -13.16 2.21
CA ALA A 219 -25.87 -13.49 1.54
C ALA A 219 -24.99 -14.39 2.41
N PHE A 220 -24.95 -14.17 3.73
CA PHE A 220 -24.16 -14.99 4.64
C PHE A 220 -24.84 -16.26 5.18
N SER A 221 -26.12 -16.47 4.87
CA SER A 221 -26.85 -17.72 5.17
C SER A 221 -26.71 -18.78 4.07
N LEU A 222 -26.45 -18.35 2.83
CA LEU A 222 -26.37 -19.20 1.63
C LEU A 222 -25.10 -20.06 1.56
N LYS A 223 -25.10 -21.12 0.76
CA LYS A 223 -23.88 -21.84 0.36
C LYS A 223 -23.35 -21.32 -0.98
N ALA A 224 -22.11 -21.66 -1.29
CA ALA A 224 -21.55 -21.37 -2.61
C ALA A 224 -22.40 -22.01 -3.72
N GLY A 225 -22.74 -21.22 -4.73
CA GLY A 225 -23.63 -21.55 -5.83
C GLY A 225 -25.11 -21.25 -5.59
N GLU A 226 -25.53 -21.00 -4.34
CA GLU A 226 -26.95 -20.77 -4.02
C GLU A 226 -27.39 -19.33 -4.31
N VAL A 227 -28.70 -19.20 -4.59
CA VAL A 227 -29.40 -17.92 -4.75
C VAL A 227 -30.36 -17.74 -3.58
N GLY A 228 -30.44 -16.53 -3.03
CA GLY A 228 -31.39 -16.13 -1.99
C GLY A 228 -32.13 -14.84 -2.33
N GLY A 229 -33.22 -14.63 -1.62
CA GLY A 229 -34.17 -13.54 -1.85
C GLY A 229 -35.52 -14.04 -2.40
N PRO A 230 -36.42 -13.10 -2.76
CA PRO A 230 -36.23 -11.66 -2.77
C PRO A 230 -36.06 -11.06 -1.37
N VAL A 231 -35.17 -10.07 -1.27
CA VAL A 231 -34.89 -9.32 -0.04
C VAL A 231 -35.23 -7.86 -0.27
N GLU A 232 -36.06 -7.27 0.58
CA GLU A 232 -36.41 -5.86 0.51
C GLU A 232 -35.39 -5.00 1.28
N THR A 233 -35.03 -3.86 0.70
CA THR A 233 -34.18 -2.82 1.30
C THR A 233 -34.77 -1.45 0.95
N GLU A 234 -34.22 -0.36 1.49
CA GLU A 234 -34.67 1.00 1.17
C GLU A 234 -34.60 1.37 -0.34
N ILE A 235 -33.75 0.70 -1.12
CA ILE A 235 -33.59 0.95 -2.55
C ILE A 235 -34.50 0.09 -3.44
N GLY A 236 -35.07 -0.99 -2.90
CA GLY A 236 -35.89 -1.94 -3.65
C GLY A 236 -35.60 -3.39 -3.28
N HIS A 237 -35.91 -4.29 -4.20
CA HIS A 237 -35.86 -5.74 -4.00
C HIS A 237 -34.63 -6.36 -4.64
N HIS A 238 -34.00 -7.30 -3.94
CA HIS A 238 -32.76 -7.93 -4.34
C HIS A 238 -32.89 -9.44 -4.43
N LEU A 239 -32.36 -10.02 -5.50
CA LEU A 239 -31.93 -11.42 -5.53
C LEU A 239 -30.42 -11.46 -5.41
N VAL A 240 -29.88 -12.37 -4.61
CA VAL A 240 -28.46 -12.46 -4.29
C VAL A 240 -27.96 -13.85 -4.63
N LYS A 241 -26.82 -13.97 -5.32
CA LYS A 241 -26.13 -15.23 -5.55
C LYS A 241 -24.78 -15.20 -4.87
N VAL A 242 -24.45 -16.24 -4.10
CA VAL A 242 -23.10 -16.45 -3.58
C VAL A 242 -22.37 -17.35 -4.56
N GLU A 243 -21.29 -16.86 -5.17
CA GLU A 243 -20.47 -17.63 -6.10
C GLU A 243 -19.42 -18.47 -5.38
N ALA A 244 -18.77 -17.88 -4.39
CA ALA A 244 -17.71 -18.52 -3.62
C ALA A 244 -17.73 -18.05 -2.16
N ILE A 245 -17.29 -18.92 -1.26
CA ILE A 245 -17.10 -18.63 0.16
C ILE A 245 -15.64 -18.91 0.49
N ALA A 246 -14.92 -17.90 0.97
CA ALA A 246 -13.63 -18.07 1.61
C ALA A 246 -13.85 -18.05 3.13
N PRO A 247 -13.67 -19.16 3.85
CA PRO A 247 -13.96 -19.23 5.28
C PRO A 247 -12.99 -18.36 6.08
N ALA A 248 -13.43 -17.95 7.26
CA ALA A 248 -12.52 -17.36 8.24
C ALA A 248 -11.39 -18.34 8.55
N ARG A 249 -10.15 -17.86 8.54
CA ARG A 249 -8.97 -18.68 8.83
C ARG A 249 -8.06 -17.91 9.76
N GLN A 250 -7.70 -18.56 10.86
CA GLN A 250 -6.61 -18.11 11.70
C GLN A 250 -5.35 -18.92 11.33
N ALA A 251 -4.31 -18.24 10.83
CA ALA A 251 -3.02 -18.85 10.60
C ALA A 251 -2.45 -19.33 11.94
N SER A 252 -1.90 -20.55 11.98
CA SER A 252 -1.33 -21.09 13.21
C SER A 252 -0.03 -20.34 13.58
N LEU A 253 0.41 -20.44 14.83
CA LEU A 253 1.73 -19.94 15.21
C LEU A 253 2.83 -20.55 14.33
N PHE A 254 2.71 -21.82 13.95
CA PHE A 254 3.67 -22.50 13.09
C PHE A 254 3.75 -21.81 11.71
N ASP A 255 2.60 -21.54 11.09
CA ASP A 255 2.54 -20.87 9.78
C ASP A 255 3.05 -19.43 9.86
N ALA A 256 2.78 -18.73 10.97
CA ALA A 256 3.15 -17.32 11.16
C ALA A 256 4.58 -17.11 11.69
N LYS A 257 5.26 -18.15 12.18
CA LYS A 257 6.52 -18.04 12.94
C LYS A 257 7.60 -17.29 12.17
N GLU A 258 7.84 -17.64 10.92
CA GLU A 258 8.89 -17.03 10.10
C GLU A 258 8.64 -15.54 9.87
N GLN A 259 7.41 -15.17 9.51
CA GLN A 259 7.01 -13.78 9.31
C GLN A 259 7.15 -12.96 10.60
N ILE A 260 6.76 -13.52 11.75
CA ILE A 260 6.89 -12.87 13.06
C ILE A 260 8.36 -12.66 13.40
N VAL A 261 9.20 -13.67 13.21
CA VAL A 261 10.65 -13.58 13.47
C VAL A 261 11.26 -12.45 12.65
N GLU A 262 10.96 -12.38 11.35
CA GLU A 262 11.53 -11.36 10.48
C GLU A 262 11.04 -9.95 10.86
N TYR A 263 9.75 -9.81 11.16
CA TYR A 263 9.19 -8.56 11.68
C TYR A 263 9.88 -8.11 12.99
N LEU A 264 10.09 -9.02 13.93
CA LEU A 264 10.74 -8.71 15.21
C LEU A 264 12.22 -8.37 15.04
N LYS A 265 12.93 -9.06 14.13
CA LYS A 265 14.32 -8.70 13.77
C LYS A 265 14.38 -7.28 13.21
N GLU A 266 13.53 -6.96 12.25
CA GLU A 266 13.52 -5.63 11.64
C GLU A 266 13.18 -4.54 12.68
N LYS A 267 12.20 -4.80 13.54
CA LYS A 267 11.88 -3.92 14.65
C LYS A 267 13.06 -3.71 15.61
N LYS A 268 13.83 -4.76 15.92
CA LYS A 268 15.05 -4.64 16.74
C LYS A 268 16.13 -3.83 16.01
N ARG A 269 16.34 -4.05 14.70
CA ARG A 269 17.32 -3.30 13.89
C ARG A 269 17.01 -1.81 13.87
N ILE A 270 15.78 -1.43 13.55
CA ILE A 270 15.32 -0.03 13.56
C ILE A 270 15.51 0.59 14.95
N LYS A 271 15.23 -0.15 16.02
CA LYS A 271 15.43 0.34 17.39
C LYS A 271 16.91 0.58 17.69
N ALA A 272 17.79 -0.33 17.28
CA ALA A 272 19.24 -0.20 17.44
C ALA A 272 19.79 1.02 16.67
N GLN A 273 19.41 1.17 15.39
CA GLN A 273 19.78 2.33 14.57
C GLN A 273 19.33 3.65 15.21
N LYS A 274 18.06 3.73 15.65
CA LYS A 274 17.52 4.93 16.32
C LYS A 274 18.28 5.28 17.60
N LEU A 275 18.63 4.27 18.41
CA LEU A 275 19.40 4.48 19.63
C LEU A 275 20.81 5.00 19.33
N TRP A 276 21.47 4.40 18.34
CA TRP A 276 22.80 4.82 17.89
C TRP A 276 22.79 6.25 17.34
N LEU A 277 21.86 6.58 16.44
CA LEU A 277 21.68 7.93 15.90
C LEU A 277 21.40 8.98 16.98
N ARG A 278 20.59 8.62 17.99
CA ARG A 278 20.34 9.51 19.14
C ARG A 278 21.64 9.81 19.89
N ASN A 279 22.46 8.80 20.16
CA ASN A 279 23.74 8.99 20.86
C ASN A 279 24.75 9.76 20.01
N LEU A 280 24.70 9.62 18.68
CA LEU A 280 25.56 10.36 17.74
C LEU A 280 25.18 11.85 17.63
N THR A 281 23.93 12.20 17.95
CA THR A 281 23.39 13.56 17.82
C THR A 281 23.20 14.29 19.16
N ALA A 282 23.32 13.58 20.28
CA ALA A 282 23.34 14.10 21.64
C ALA A 282 24.63 14.89 21.93
#